data_AF-A0A967HUH9-F1
#
_entry.id   AF-A0A967HUH9-F1
#
_cell.length_a   1.000
_cell.length_b   1.000
_cell.length_c   1.000
_cell.angle_alpha   90.00
_cell.angle_beta   90.00
_cell.angle_gamma   90.00
#
_symmetry.space_group_name_H-M   'P 1'
#
loop_
_entity.id
_entity.type
_entity.pdbx_description
1 polymer ?
#
loop_
_entity_poly.entity_id
_entity_poly.type
_entity_poly.pdbx_seq_one_letter_code
_entity_poly.pdbx_strand_id
1 'polypeptide(L)'
;MRVNLINVKHKKMSQGLLIFFLIINYIPGVNANEILEQVEVQEAEAKVLEAEAAIFKSIGMGLAMSLAHCDEDTDCNIAVSETEIEKLLNTLNDRINGLVLRLESGDTNIEDALVMYANQRDQYIQFQETLADMTPETGAASGDVDPSIFKDAQVTEEKLLIDDFDPTNY
;
A
#
# COMPACT_ATOMS: atom_id res chain seq x y z
N MET A 1 47.14 45.68 35.27
CA MET A 1 46.25 44.69 35.92
C MET A 1 46.99 43.36 35.90
N ARG A 2 47.42 42.85 37.07
CA ARG A 2 48.24 41.63 37.19
C ARG A 2 47.33 40.40 37.26
N VAL A 3 47.66 39.40 36.45
CA VAL A 3 47.09 38.05 36.42
C VAL A 3 47.38 37.35 37.75
N ASN A 4 46.40 36.64 38.32
CA ASN A 4 46.65 35.67 39.38
C ASN A 4 45.85 34.39 39.12
N LEU A 5 46.56 33.27 39.18
CA LEU A 5 46.18 31.92 38.77
C LEU A 5 45.21 31.28 39.77
N ILE A 6 44.12 30.68 39.27
CA ILE A 6 43.36 29.66 40.00
C ILE A 6 43.83 28.29 39.53
N ASN A 7 44.47 27.60 40.46
CA ASN A 7 44.97 26.24 40.40
C ASN A 7 43.78 25.26 40.49
N VAL A 8 43.51 24.49 39.43
CA VAL A 8 42.52 23.41 39.47
C VAL A 8 43.24 22.06 39.45
N LYS A 9 43.25 21.42 40.61
CA LYS A 9 43.75 20.06 40.85
C LYS A 9 43.03 19.05 39.96
N HIS A 10 43.83 18.21 39.30
CA HIS A 10 43.40 16.95 38.67
C HIS A 10 42.65 16.05 39.66
N LYS A 11 41.35 15.83 39.42
CA LYS A 11 40.61 14.72 40.01
C LYS A 11 40.45 13.64 38.94
N LYS A 12 41.21 12.54 39.10
CA LYS A 12 41.02 11.30 38.33
C LYS A 12 39.58 10.84 38.51
N MET A 13 38.79 10.81 37.44
CA MET A 13 37.50 10.13 37.46
C MET A 13 37.12 9.60 36.07
N SER A 14 37.09 8.27 36.02
CA SER A 14 36.25 7.45 35.15
C SER A 14 36.57 7.37 33.66
N GLN A 15 37.59 6.57 33.33
CA GLN A 15 37.72 5.83 32.06
C GLN A 15 36.63 4.73 31.94
N GLY A 16 35.36 5.06 32.19
CA GLY A 16 34.22 4.15 32.05
C GLY A 16 33.18 4.63 31.03
N LEU A 17 33.27 5.90 30.59
CA LEU A 17 32.21 6.53 29.80
C LEU A 17 32.32 6.28 28.28
N LEU A 18 33.48 5.84 27.78
CA LEU A 18 33.69 5.68 26.34
C LEU A 18 33.29 4.30 25.79
N ILE A 19 33.06 3.30 26.65
CA ILE A 19 32.63 1.97 26.18
C ILE A 19 31.11 1.90 25.98
N PHE A 20 30.34 2.75 26.67
CA PHE A 20 28.88 2.77 26.53
C PHE A 20 28.39 3.39 25.20
N PHE A 21 29.22 4.22 24.56
CA PHE A 21 28.88 4.85 23.27
C PHE A 21 29.09 3.96 22.05
N LEU A 22 29.82 2.83 22.17
CA LEU A 22 30.06 1.91 21.06
C LEU A 22 29.03 0.78 20.94
N ILE A 23 28.13 0.63 21.92
CA ILE A 23 27.10 -0.43 21.89
C ILE A 23 25.77 0.08 21.29
N ILE A 24 25.60 1.39 21.09
CA ILE A 24 24.33 1.96 20.58
C ILE A 24 24.21 1.84 19.04
N ASN A 25 25.26 1.47 18.31
CA ASN A 25 25.23 1.35 16.84
C ASN A 25 25.36 -0.08 16.30
N TYR A 26 25.05 -1.10 17.11
CA TYR A 26 24.98 -2.48 16.63
C TYR A 26 23.59 -3.06 16.84
N ILE A 27 22.57 -2.42 16.25
CA ILE A 27 21.35 -3.14 15.86
C ILE A 27 21.53 -3.47 14.38
N PRO A 28 22.02 -4.66 14.03
CA PRO A 28 21.98 -5.11 12.65
C PRO A 28 20.51 -5.31 12.26
N GLY A 29 20.03 -4.62 11.23
CA GLY A 29 18.92 -5.14 10.41
C GLY A 29 17.56 -4.46 10.46
N VAL A 30 17.42 -3.18 10.80
CA VAL A 30 16.19 -2.45 10.42
C VAL A 30 16.41 -1.83 9.06
N ASN A 31 16.24 -2.62 8.00
CA ASN A 31 16.03 -2.05 6.66
C ASN A 31 14.64 -1.41 6.69
N ALA A 32 14.56 -0.12 7.05
CA ALA A 32 13.30 0.65 7.11
C ALA A 32 12.68 0.91 5.71
N ASN A 33 12.93 0.01 4.76
CA ASN A 33 12.68 0.19 3.34
C ASN A 33 12.08 -1.07 2.70
N GLU A 34 11.67 -2.04 3.51
CA GLU A 34 11.16 -3.34 3.08
C GLU A 34 9.81 -3.61 3.74
N ILE A 35 8.85 -4.07 2.91
CA ILE A 35 7.59 -4.63 3.39
C ILE A 35 7.91 -6.05 3.85
N LEU A 36 7.60 -6.36 5.11
CA LEU A 36 7.93 -7.64 5.73
C LEU A 36 7.20 -8.78 5.01
N GLU A 37 7.79 -9.96 4.99
CA GLU A 37 7.07 -11.17 4.59
C GLU A 37 6.10 -11.61 5.70
N GLN A 38 5.04 -12.37 5.35
CA GLN A 38 3.97 -12.71 6.31
C GLN A 38 4.47 -13.51 7.53
N VAL A 39 5.53 -14.31 7.36
CA VAL A 39 6.16 -15.06 8.46
C VAL A 39 6.96 -14.12 9.37
N GLU A 40 7.61 -13.10 8.80
CA GLU A 40 8.45 -12.16 9.55
C GLU A 40 7.62 -11.29 10.48
N VAL A 41 6.39 -10.95 10.09
CA VAL A 41 5.45 -10.14 10.90
C VAL A 41 5.06 -10.82 12.20
N GLN A 42 4.97 -12.15 12.20
CA GLN A 42 4.58 -12.91 13.37
C GLN A 42 5.66 -12.89 14.46
N GLU A 43 6.92 -12.72 14.06
CA GLU A 43 8.08 -12.73 14.96
C GLU A 43 8.73 -11.34 15.10
N ALA A 44 8.34 -10.36 14.28
CA ALA A 44 8.94 -9.05 14.24
C ALA A 44 8.78 -8.29 15.55
N GLU A 45 9.85 -7.60 15.94
CA GLU A 45 9.84 -6.65 17.04
C GLU A 45 8.96 -5.43 16.71
N ALA A 46 8.36 -4.82 17.73
CA ALA A 46 7.47 -3.66 17.58
C ALA A 46 8.04 -2.54 16.70
N LYS A 47 9.32 -2.21 16.86
CA LYS A 47 9.98 -1.16 16.06
C LYS A 47 10.09 -1.49 14.57
N VAL A 48 10.20 -2.77 14.22
CA VAL A 48 10.27 -3.21 12.83
C VAL A 48 8.88 -3.09 12.20
N LEU A 49 7.84 -3.48 12.95
CA LEU A 49 6.44 -3.30 12.53
C LEU A 49 6.07 -1.82 12.36
N GLU A 50 6.49 -0.95 13.29
CA GLU A 50 6.30 0.50 13.17
C GLU A 50 7.01 1.07 11.94
N ALA A 51 8.21 0.58 11.63
CA ALA A 51 8.95 0.99 10.44
C ALA A 51 8.23 0.56 9.15
N GLU A 52 7.73 -0.67 9.08
CA GLU A 52 6.91 -1.13 7.95
C GLU A 52 5.62 -0.31 7.83
N ALA A 53 4.90 -0.06 8.94
CA ALA A 53 3.69 0.76 8.93
C ALA A 53 3.97 2.20 8.43
N ALA A 54 5.17 2.75 8.67
CA ALA A 54 5.60 4.02 8.12
C ALA A 54 5.82 3.96 6.59
N ILE A 55 6.20 2.81 6.03
CA ILE A 55 6.28 2.60 4.58
C ILE A 55 4.88 2.71 3.97
N PHE A 56 3.90 1.98 4.51
CA PHE A 56 2.49 2.08 4.06
C PHE A 56 1.95 3.51 4.13
N LYS A 57 2.32 4.25 5.18
CA LYS A 57 1.99 5.67 5.30
C LYS A 57 2.60 6.52 4.18
N SER A 58 3.86 6.29 3.82
CA SER A 58 4.52 7.05 2.75
C SER A 58 3.91 6.76 1.37
N ILE A 59 3.54 5.50 1.11
CA ILE A 59 2.78 5.12 -0.09
C ILE A 59 1.43 5.83 -0.09
N GLY A 60 0.72 5.84 1.04
CA GLY A 60 -0.59 6.50 1.18
C GLY A 60 -0.52 8.01 0.90
N MET A 61 0.55 8.69 1.33
CA MET A 61 0.77 10.10 0.98
C MET A 61 0.95 10.30 -0.53
N GLY A 62 1.68 9.40 -1.19
CA GLY A 62 1.86 9.42 -2.64
C GLY A 62 0.53 9.26 -3.38
N LEU A 63 -0.32 8.33 -2.93
CA LEU A 63 -1.66 8.13 -3.48
C LEU A 63 -2.55 9.36 -3.28
N ALA A 64 -2.60 9.90 -2.06
CA ALA A 64 -3.37 11.10 -1.76
C ALA A 64 -2.98 12.28 -2.67
N MET A 65 -1.68 12.48 -2.90
CA MET A 65 -1.20 13.50 -3.83
C MET A 65 -1.62 13.22 -5.29
N SER A 66 -1.54 11.96 -5.73
CA SER A 66 -1.95 11.57 -7.07
C SER A 66 -3.46 11.78 -7.29
N LEU A 67 -4.28 11.43 -6.31
CA LEU A 67 -5.73 11.61 -6.36
C LEU A 67 -6.12 13.08 -6.34
N ALA A 68 -5.52 13.89 -5.45
CA ALA A 68 -5.77 15.32 -5.38
C ALA A 68 -5.41 16.03 -6.68
N HIS A 69 -4.34 15.61 -7.37
CA HIS A 69 -4.00 16.18 -8.67
C HIS A 69 -5.03 15.84 -9.75
N CYS A 70 -5.65 14.67 -9.68
CA CYS A 70 -6.65 14.24 -10.65
C CYS A 70 -8.05 14.82 -10.41
N ASP A 71 -8.37 15.24 -9.19
CA ASP A 71 -9.63 15.93 -8.90
C ASP A 71 -9.71 17.32 -9.57
N GLU A 72 -8.55 17.92 -9.89
CA GLU A 72 -8.45 19.25 -10.49
C GLU A 72 -8.37 19.25 -12.03
N ASP A 73 -8.11 18.09 -12.66
CA ASP A 73 -7.83 17.98 -14.11
C ASP A 73 -8.75 16.95 -14.79
N THR A 74 -9.56 17.40 -15.75
CA THR A 74 -10.57 16.58 -16.45
C THR A 74 -9.99 15.48 -17.32
N ASP A 75 -8.70 15.57 -17.68
CA ASP A 75 -7.99 14.56 -18.49
C ASP A 75 -6.98 13.76 -17.63
N CYS A 76 -7.19 13.67 -16.32
CA CYS A 76 -6.24 12.97 -15.46
C CYS A 76 -6.28 11.45 -15.66
N ASN A 77 -5.10 10.87 -15.87
CA ASN A 77 -4.91 9.42 -15.86
C ASN A 77 -4.25 9.01 -14.54
N ILE A 78 -5.06 8.48 -13.61
CA ILE A 78 -4.54 8.04 -12.31
C ILE A 78 -3.58 6.89 -12.52
N ALA A 79 -2.34 7.06 -12.08
CA ALA A 79 -1.27 6.07 -12.27
C ALA A 79 -1.47 4.78 -11.46
N VAL A 80 -2.41 4.79 -10.50
CA VAL A 80 -2.67 3.67 -9.60
C VAL A 80 -4.00 3.02 -9.93
N SER A 81 -3.96 1.71 -10.15
CA SER A 81 -5.15 0.90 -10.41
C SER A 81 -5.85 0.48 -9.13
N GLU A 82 -7.16 0.24 -9.22
CA GLU A 82 -7.95 -0.31 -8.12
C GLU A 82 -7.35 -1.63 -7.59
N THR A 83 -6.85 -2.48 -8.50
CA THR A 83 -6.21 -3.75 -8.15
C THR A 83 -4.93 -3.60 -7.32
N GLU A 84 -4.21 -2.48 -7.45
CA GLU A 84 -3.02 -2.21 -6.64
C GLU A 84 -3.40 -1.79 -5.22
N ILE A 85 -4.43 -0.98 -5.06
CA ILE A 85 -4.96 -0.62 -3.74
C ILE A 85 -5.56 -1.84 -3.05
N GLU A 86 -6.25 -2.71 -3.78
CA GLU A 86 -6.77 -3.97 -3.24
C GLU A 86 -5.65 -4.86 -2.69
N LYS A 87 -4.52 -4.99 -3.40
CA LYS A 87 -3.34 -5.73 -2.90
C LYS A 87 -2.77 -5.12 -1.63
N LEU A 88 -2.72 -3.79 -1.53
CA LEU A 88 -2.24 -3.10 -0.34
C LEU A 88 -3.19 -3.31 0.85
N LEU A 89 -4.50 -3.23 0.62
CA LEU A 89 -5.53 -3.52 1.62
C LEU A 89 -5.46 -4.97 2.13
N ASN A 90 -5.34 -5.94 1.23
CA ASN A 90 -5.19 -7.35 1.60
C ASN A 90 -3.94 -7.56 2.45
N THR A 91 -2.81 -6.94 2.06
CA THR A 91 -1.59 -6.98 2.86
C THR A 91 -1.81 -6.40 4.26
N LEU A 92 -2.42 -5.21 4.36
CA LEU A 92 -2.71 -4.57 5.65
C LEU A 92 -3.65 -5.42 6.53
N ASN A 93 -4.67 -6.03 5.94
CA ASN A 93 -5.58 -6.93 6.64
C ASN A 93 -4.85 -8.16 7.21
N ASP A 94 -3.97 -8.76 6.43
CA ASP A 94 -3.15 -9.89 6.88
C ASP A 94 -2.22 -9.49 8.04
N ARG A 95 -1.61 -8.31 7.98
CA ARG A 95 -0.78 -7.75 9.07
C ARG A 95 -1.62 -7.56 10.34
N ILE A 96 -2.77 -6.91 10.22
CA ILE A 96 -3.69 -6.67 11.34
C ILE A 96 -4.13 -7.99 11.98
N ASN A 97 -4.55 -8.97 11.18
CA ASN A 97 -4.97 -10.28 11.68
C ASN A 97 -3.84 -10.99 12.44
N GLY A 98 -2.61 -10.98 11.91
CA GLY A 98 -1.46 -11.56 12.58
C GLY A 98 -1.12 -10.88 13.92
N LEU A 99 -1.20 -9.54 13.95
CA LEU A 99 -0.94 -8.76 15.17
C LEU A 99 -2.05 -8.92 16.22
N VAL A 100 -3.31 -9.04 15.82
CA VAL A 100 -4.41 -9.35 16.74
C VAL A 100 -4.17 -10.69 17.45
N LEU A 101 -3.76 -11.73 16.73
CA LEU A 101 -3.45 -13.04 17.33
C LEU A 101 -2.29 -12.96 18.33
N ARG A 102 -1.27 -12.13 18.05
CA ARG A 102 -0.16 -11.88 18.98
C ARG A 102 -0.62 -11.15 20.23
N LEU A 103 -1.49 -10.16 20.09
CA LEU A 103 -2.06 -9.42 21.22
C LEU A 103 -2.91 -10.32 22.11
N GLU A 104 -3.74 -11.18 21.51
CA GLU A 104 -4.51 -12.22 22.22
C GLU A 104 -3.61 -13.23 22.94
N SER A 105 -2.41 -13.48 22.40
CA SER A 105 -1.38 -14.34 23.02
C SER A 105 -0.59 -13.63 24.14
N GLY A 106 -0.85 -12.35 24.40
CA GLY A 106 -0.28 -11.57 25.50
C GLY A 106 0.89 -10.66 25.13
N ASP A 107 1.22 -10.50 23.84
CA ASP A 107 2.22 -9.51 23.41
C ASP A 107 1.57 -8.13 23.28
N THR A 108 1.67 -7.32 24.33
CA THR A 108 1.08 -5.96 24.36
C THR A 108 2.01 -4.90 23.74
N ASN A 109 3.25 -5.24 23.39
CA ASN A 109 4.21 -4.25 22.88
C ASN A 109 3.94 -3.84 21.43
N ILE A 110 2.96 -4.45 20.77
CA ILE A 110 2.63 -4.23 19.36
C ILE A 110 1.35 -3.41 19.16
N GLU A 111 0.71 -2.93 20.24
CA GLU A 111 -0.55 -2.16 20.17
C GLU A 111 -0.40 -0.91 19.29
N ASP A 112 0.69 -0.16 19.45
CA ASP A 112 0.95 1.04 18.65
C ASP A 112 1.09 0.70 17.16
N ALA A 113 1.84 -0.36 16.83
CA ALA A 113 1.98 -0.84 15.46
C ALA A 113 0.62 -1.26 14.87
N LEU A 114 -0.19 -2.01 15.63
CA LEU A 114 -1.53 -2.43 15.21
C LEU A 114 -2.42 -1.23 14.88
N VAL A 115 -2.41 -0.18 15.73
CA VAL A 115 -3.13 1.07 15.47
C VAL A 115 -2.61 1.75 14.21
N MET A 116 -1.29 1.76 13.97
CA MET A 116 -0.71 2.33 12.75
C MET A 116 -1.20 1.59 11.49
N TYR A 117 -1.19 0.26 11.46
CA TYR A 117 -1.71 -0.51 10.32
C TYR A 117 -3.21 -0.29 10.11
N ALA A 118 -4.01 -0.27 11.18
CA ALA A 118 -5.45 -0.01 11.09
C ALA A 118 -5.74 1.37 10.48
N ASN A 119 -5.03 2.40 10.93
CA ASN A 119 -5.13 3.75 10.36
C ASN A 119 -4.77 3.78 8.87
N GLN A 120 -3.75 3.02 8.46
CA GLN A 120 -3.42 2.90 7.03
C GLN A 120 -4.55 2.20 6.28
N ARG A 121 -5.03 1.03 6.74
CA ARG A 121 -6.14 0.33 6.07
C ARG A 121 -7.33 1.26 5.82
N ASP A 122 -7.73 2.02 6.83
CA ASP A 122 -8.87 2.93 6.73
C ASP A 122 -8.62 4.07 5.71
N GLN A 123 -7.39 4.57 5.57
CA GLN A 123 -7.05 5.50 4.48
C GLN A 123 -7.14 4.86 3.10
N TYR A 124 -6.64 3.63 2.94
CA TYR A 124 -6.64 2.97 1.64
C TYR A 124 -8.06 2.58 1.19
N ILE A 125 -8.98 2.29 2.12
CA ILE A 125 -10.41 2.13 1.82
C ILE A 125 -10.96 3.44 1.24
N GLN A 126 -10.65 4.59 1.84
CA GLN A 126 -11.08 5.89 1.31
C GLN A 126 -10.50 6.17 -0.09
N PHE A 127 -9.24 5.79 -0.35
CA PHE A 127 -8.65 5.92 -1.69
C PHE A 127 -9.38 5.05 -2.72
N GLN A 128 -9.77 3.82 -2.35
CA GLN A 128 -10.54 2.95 -3.22
C GLN A 128 -11.92 3.54 -3.54
N GLU A 129 -12.63 4.05 -2.54
CA GLU A 129 -13.92 4.72 -2.72
C GLU A 129 -13.79 5.95 -3.64
N THR A 130 -12.78 6.78 -3.40
CA THR A 130 -12.50 7.96 -4.23
C THR A 130 -12.22 7.58 -5.69
N LEU A 131 -11.46 6.51 -5.92
CA LEU A 131 -11.19 6.03 -7.28
C LEU A 131 -12.45 5.54 -7.97
N ALA A 132 -13.29 4.77 -7.26
CA ALA A 132 -14.55 4.28 -7.79
C ALA A 132 -15.49 5.43 -8.19
N ASP A 133 -15.50 6.53 -7.44
CA ASP A 133 -16.27 7.73 -7.78
C ASP A 133 -15.70 8.48 -9.01
N MET A 134 -14.37 8.46 -9.20
CA MET A 134 -13.70 9.10 -10.33
C MET A 134 -13.80 8.29 -11.63
N THR A 135 -13.85 6.97 -11.54
CA THR A 135 -14.16 6.11 -12.68
C THR A 135 -15.67 6.05 -12.81
N PRO A 136 -16.32 6.77 -13.76
CA PRO A 136 -17.73 6.55 -13.98
C PRO A 136 -17.90 5.06 -14.26
N GLU A 137 -18.62 4.36 -13.38
CA GLU A 137 -19.19 3.06 -13.74
C GLU A 137 -19.72 3.27 -15.15
N THR A 138 -19.33 2.40 -16.08
CA THR A 138 -19.93 2.41 -17.40
C THR A 138 -21.38 2.01 -17.18
N GLY A 139 -22.18 3.00 -16.77
CA GLY A 139 -23.57 2.87 -16.44
C GLY A 139 -24.17 2.34 -17.69
N ALA A 140 -24.69 1.12 -17.58
CA ALA A 140 -25.79 0.66 -18.39
C ALA A 140 -26.67 1.89 -18.62
N ALA A 141 -26.73 2.33 -19.86
CA ALA A 141 -27.62 3.40 -20.25
C ALA A 141 -29.02 2.98 -19.79
N SER A 142 -29.46 3.52 -18.66
CA SER A 142 -30.87 3.73 -18.35
C SER A 142 -31.34 4.92 -19.18
N GLY A 143 -31.03 4.88 -20.48
CA GLY A 143 -31.92 5.45 -21.46
C GLY A 143 -33.08 4.48 -21.53
N ASP A 144 -34.29 4.98 -21.36
CA ASP A 144 -35.47 4.30 -21.86
C ASP A 144 -35.25 4.01 -23.35
N VAL A 145 -34.64 2.86 -23.67
CA VAL A 145 -34.48 2.39 -25.04
C VAL A 145 -35.87 1.93 -25.45
N ASP A 146 -36.56 2.81 -26.18
CA ASP A 146 -37.82 2.48 -26.83
C ASP A 146 -37.66 1.17 -27.61
N PRO A 147 -38.36 0.08 -27.23
CA PRO A 147 -38.26 -1.21 -27.89
C PRO A 147 -38.77 -1.19 -29.35
N SER A 148 -39.21 -0.04 -29.86
CA SER A 148 -39.55 0.16 -31.27
C SER A 148 -38.34 0.19 -32.21
N ILE A 149 -37.12 0.44 -31.72
CA ILE A 149 -35.92 0.63 -32.58
C ILE A 149 -35.41 -0.66 -33.26
N PHE A 150 -35.86 -1.84 -32.80
CA PHE A 150 -35.40 -3.14 -33.30
C PHE A 150 -36.37 -3.81 -34.29
N LYS A 151 -37.36 -3.10 -34.85
CA LYS A 151 -38.37 -3.72 -35.71
C LYS A 151 -37.95 -3.99 -37.17
N ASP A 152 -36.80 -3.48 -37.62
CA ASP A 152 -36.50 -3.47 -39.06
C ASP A 152 -35.31 -4.33 -39.50
N ALA A 153 -34.68 -5.10 -38.62
CA ALA A 153 -33.64 -6.04 -39.03
C ALA A 153 -34.25 -7.38 -39.48
N GLN A 154 -34.91 -7.38 -40.64
CA GLN A 154 -35.29 -8.62 -41.32
C GLN A 154 -34.06 -9.33 -41.89
N VAL A 155 -34.11 -10.65 -41.73
CA VAL A 155 -33.23 -11.71 -42.22
C VAL A 155 -32.96 -11.57 -43.72
N THR A 156 -31.70 -11.64 -44.12
CA THR A 156 -31.31 -12.03 -45.48
C THR A 156 -30.44 -13.28 -45.39
N GLU A 157 -31.04 -14.44 -45.64
CA GLU A 157 -30.30 -15.68 -45.91
C GLU A 157 -29.64 -15.54 -47.29
N GLU A 158 -28.33 -15.25 -47.33
CA GLU A 158 -27.56 -15.44 -48.55
C GLU A 158 -26.91 -16.83 -48.52
N LYS A 159 -27.50 -17.70 -49.35
CA LYS A 159 -27.08 -19.06 -49.69
C LYS A 159 -25.67 -19.04 -50.29
N LEU A 160 -24.66 -19.44 -49.51
CA LEU A 160 -23.32 -19.70 -50.03
C LEU A 160 -23.33 -21.03 -50.81
N LEU A 161 -23.22 -20.96 -52.13
CA LEU A 161 -22.96 -22.09 -53.03
C LEU A 161 -21.53 -22.59 -52.76
N ILE A 162 -21.40 -23.82 -52.29
CA ILE A 162 -20.14 -24.56 -52.25
C ILE A 162 -19.98 -25.20 -53.63
N ASP A 163 -19.15 -24.60 -54.48
CA ASP A 163 -18.68 -25.20 -55.73
C ASP A 163 -17.40 -26.00 -55.48
N ASP A 164 -17.45 -27.27 -55.89
CA ASP A 164 -16.37 -28.20 -56.25
C ASP A 164 -15.08 -28.28 -55.41
N PHE A 165 -15.07 -29.24 -54.47
CA PHE A 165 -13.85 -29.92 -54.05
C PHE A 165 -13.79 -31.31 -54.72
N ASP A 166 -12.96 -31.45 -55.76
CA ASP A 166 -12.62 -32.73 -56.41
C ASP A 166 -11.42 -33.38 -55.69
N PRO A 167 -11.58 -34.55 -55.03
CA PRO A 167 -10.53 -35.17 -54.26
C PRO A 167 -9.67 -36.20 -55.03
N THR A 168 -9.68 -36.22 -56.37
CA THR A 168 -9.03 -37.30 -57.14
C THR A 168 -7.66 -37.01 -57.77
N ASN A 169 -7.04 -35.86 -57.51
CA ASN A 169 -5.70 -35.58 -58.05
C ASN A 169 -4.60 -35.85 -57.01
N TYR A 170 -4.25 -37.13 -56.86
CA TYR A 170 -2.94 -37.60 -56.41
C TYR A 170 -1.98 -37.68 -57.60
#